data_AF-A0A5E4JIN5-F1
#
_entry.id   AF-A0A5E4JIN5-F1
#
_cell.length_a   1.000
_cell.length_b   1.000
_cell.length_c   1.000
_cell.angle_alpha   90.00
_cell.angle_beta   90.00
_cell.angle_gamma   90.00
#
_symmetry.space_group_name_H-M   'P 1'
#
loop_
_entity.id
_entity.type
_entity.pdbx_description
1 polymer ?
#
loop_
_entity_poly.entity_id
_entity_poly.type
_entity_poly.pdbx_seq_one_letter_code
_entity_poly.pdbx_strand_id
1 'polypeptide(L)'
;MDSAKTVRLVGIIVAVVMALSMVSFAFIYVDRSGTNTGTGNDLPQATDKPFDYTLSFETTALKDLGSMKIALMTSSTDKTIIDSAVLKIDGVSKVTSQFKKSNLDANDWVYLADIVLKKNTDASGVAVKIIDLNYFDSTQGFDARKQITVSAPAWVILKNTDLNIDRNFSFTTTTLPTLAMIGTAAGDKLQVDGTITVQGAAINALSLYETINLTKNPIKDLNIPIDANALADTNAPIDANSA
;
A
#
# COMPACT_ATOMS: atom_id res chain seq x y z
N MET A 1 -39.59 2.22 28.11
CA MET A 1 -38.12 2.08 28.05
C MET A 1 -37.51 3.28 28.75
N ASP A 2 -36.79 3.06 29.85
CA ASP A 2 -36.25 4.12 30.71
C ASP A 2 -35.25 5.00 29.97
N SER A 3 -35.57 6.29 29.86
CA SER A 3 -34.76 7.33 29.21
C SER A 3 -33.33 7.41 29.76
N ALA A 4 -33.12 7.04 31.03
CA ALA A 4 -31.80 6.97 31.65
C ALA A 4 -30.87 5.87 31.07
N LYS A 5 -31.43 4.79 30.51
CA LYS A 5 -30.64 3.72 29.87
C LYS A 5 -30.17 4.13 28.47
N THR A 6 -30.96 4.92 27.75
CA THR A 6 -30.64 5.41 26.41
C THR A 6 -29.49 6.42 26.42
N VAL A 7 -29.46 7.33 27.39
CA VAL A 7 -28.37 8.33 27.52
C VAL A 7 -27.03 7.66 27.86
N ARG A 8 -27.03 6.62 28.73
CA ARG A 8 -25.83 5.84 29.04
C ARG A 8 -25.32 5.05 27.83
N LEU A 9 -26.22 4.50 27.02
CA LEU A 9 -25.85 3.75 25.80
C LEU A 9 -25.19 4.66 24.76
N VAL A 10 -25.74 5.86 24.54
CA VAL A 10 -25.16 6.83 23.59
C VAL A 10 -23.80 7.34 24.07
N GLY A 11 -23.62 7.58 25.37
CA GLY A 11 -22.33 7.99 25.94
C GLY A 11 -21.23 6.92 25.76
N ILE A 12 -21.57 5.64 25.89
CA ILE A 12 -20.63 4.53 25.65
C ILE A 12 -20.28 4.45 24.16
N ILE A 13 -21.24 4.62 23.26
CA ILE A 13 -21.00 4.60 21.80
C ILE A 13 -20.05 5.74 21.40
N VAL A 14 -20.23 6.95 21.93
CA VAL A 14 -19.32 8.09 21.65
C VAL A 14 -17.91 7.83 22.19
N ALA A 15 -17.79 7.27 23.40
CA ALA A 15 -16.48 6.93 23.97
C ALA A 15 -15.77 5.81 23.18
N VAL A 16 -16.51 4.83 22.68
CA VAL A 16 -15.97 3.74 21.84
C VAL A 16 -15.56 4.26 20.46
N VAL A 17 -16.30 5.19 19.84
CA VAL A 17 -15.89 5.84 18.58
C VAL A 17 -14.63 6.69 18.76
N MET A 18 -14.50 7.42 19.87
CA MET A 18 -13.27 8.16 20.19
C MET A 18 -12.07 7.27 20.52
N ALA A 19 -12.30 6.11 21.15
CA ALA A 19 -11.24 5.13 21.38
C ALA A 19 -10.83 4.40 20.09
N LEU A 20 -11.77 4.12 19.18
CA LEU A 20 -11.48 3.48 17.89
C LEU A 20 -10.82 4.42 16.87
N SER A 21 -11.06 5.73 16.95
CA SER A 21 -10.33 6.71 16.13
C SER A 21 -8.86 6.85 16.56
N MET A 22 -8.52 6.55 17.81
CA MET A 22 -7.12 6.45 18.27
C MET A 22 -6.42 5.15 17.84
N VAL A 23 -7.16 4.09 17.50
CA VAL A 23 -6.59 2.76 17.19
C VAL A 23 -6.46 2.51 15.67
N SER A 24 -6.91 3.43 14.83
CA SER A 24 -6.68 3.36 13.37
C SER A 24 -5.30 3.88 12.94
N PHE A 25 -4.42 4.18 13.89
CA PHE A 25 -3.09 4.72 13.64
C PHE A 25 -2.05 3.99 14.50
N ALA A 26 -1.57 2.85 14.02
CA ALA A 26 -0.30 2.26 14.46
C ALA A 26 0.28 1.34 13.38
N PHE A 27 1.52 1.44 12.92
CA PHE A 27 2.56 2.47 12.97
C PHE A 27 3.71 1.96 12.07
N ILE A 28 4.24 2.80 11.18
CA ILE A 28 5.69 2.85 10.96
C ILE A 28 6.13 4.00 11.88
N TYR A 29 6.59 3.66 13.09
CA TYR A 29 7.09 4.63 14.06
C TYR A 29 8.54 4.95 13.66
N VAL A 30 8.83 6.20 13.32
CA VAL A 30 10.20 6.72 13.29
C VAL A 30 10.41 7.49 14.59
N ASP A 31 11.46 7.12 15.32
CA ASP A 31 11.78 7.62 16.65
C ASP A 31 11.92 9.16 16.68
N ARG A 32 11.40 9.78 17.73
CA ARG A 32 11.28 11.25 17.85
C ARG A 32 12.27 11.74 18.89
N SER A 33 13.50 12.05 18.48
CA SER A 33 14.43 12.84 19.28
C SER A 33 14.62 14.22 18.65
N GLY A 34 14.00 15.24 19.24
CA GLY A 34 14.17 16.63 18.83
C GLY A 34 13.55 17.60 19.83
N THR A 35 14.36 18.05 20.79
CA THR A 35 14.05 19.15 21.70
C THR A 35 13.91 20.46 20.94
N ASN A 36 12.72 21.06 20.96
CA ASN A 36 12.51 22.44 20.49
C ASN A 36 13.03 23.43 21.53
N THR A 37 14.10 24.15 21.20
CA THR A 37 14.39 25.47 21.78
C THR A 37 14.28 26.49 20.66
N GLY A 38 13.20 27.26 20.66
CA GLY A 38 12.96 28.31 19.69
C GLY A 38 13.65 29.63 20.09
N THR A 39 14.19 30.33 19.10
CA THR A 39 14.30 31.79 19.08
C THR A 39 14.38 32.29 17.64
N GLY A 40 13.44 33.16 17.24
CA GLY A 40 13.70 34.30 16.36
C GLY A 40 13.72 34.08 14.84
N ASN A 41 12.54 34.24 14.22
CA ASN A 41 12.22 34.95 12.97
C ASN A 41 11.04 34.24 12.32
N ASP A 42 9.93 34.97 12.14
CA ASP A 42 8.69 34.49 11.53
C ASP A 42 8.91 34.00 10.09
N LEU A 43 9.37 32.75 9.99
CA LEU A 43 9.15 31.88 8.85
C LEU A 43 7.67 31.50 8.85
N PRO A 44 7.04 31.29 7.67
CA PRO A 44 5.64 30.88 7.59
C PRO A 44 5.43 29.71 8.55
N GLN A 45 4.55 29.93 9.52
CA GLN A 45 4.24 29.00 10.58
C GLN A 45 3.97 27.64 9.90
N ALA A 46 4.79 26.63 10.23
CA ALA A 46 4.59 25.30 9.70
C ALA A 46 3.13 24.94 9.95
N THR A 47 2.39 24.62 8.90
CA THR A 47 0.99 24.27 9.01
C THR A 47 0.86 23.14 10.03
N ASP A 48 0.12 23.37 11.12
CA ASP A 48 -0.09 22.39 12.19
C ASP A 48 -0.87 21.15 11.71
N LYS A 49 -1.39 21.19 10.48
CA LYS A 49 -2.16 20.11 9.87
C LYS A 49 -1.26 19.23 9.01
N PRO A 50 -1.32 17.91 9.17
CA PRO A 50 -0.69 16.99 8.23
C PRO A 50 -1.40 17.06 6.87
N PHE A 51 -0.62 16.87 5.80
CA PHE A 51 -1.13 16.76 4.44
C PHE A 51 -0.71 15.42 3.83
N ASP A 52 -1.62 14.85 3.05
CA ASP A 52 -1.37 13.65 2.28
C ASP A 52 -0.77 14.01 0.92
N TYR A 53 0.24 13.26 0.51
CA TYR A 53 0.87 13.37 -0.79
C TYR A 53 1.00 11.99 -1.42
N THR A 54 0.95 11.92 -2.74
CA THR A 54 1.38 10.76 -3.49
C THR A 54 2.85 10.87 -3.83
N LEU A 55 3.51 9.71 -3.93
CA LEU A 55 4.89 9.61 -4.39
C LEU A 55 5.08 8.37 -5.24
N SER A 56 6.08 8.43 -6.11
CA SER A 56 6.43 7.37 -7.06
C SER A 56 7.92 7.44 -7.33
N PHE A 57 8.63 6.32 -7.20
CA PHE A 57 10.08 6.26 -7.42
C PHE A 57 10.58 4.85 -7.75
N GLU A 58 11.68 4.79 -8.47
CA GLU A 58 12.44 3.55 -8.70
C GLU A 58 13.33 3.24 -7.50
N THR A 59 13.43 1.95 -7.14
CA THR A 59 14.23 1.49 -6.01
C THR A 59 14.73 0.06 -6.21
N THR A 60 15.47 -0.45 -5.23
CA THR A 60 15.96 -1.83 -5.16
C THR A 60 15.43 -2.52 -3.92
N ALA A 61 14.91 -3.73 -4.07
CA ALA A 61 14.54 -4.61 -2.98
C ALA A 61 15.78 -5.04 -2.19
N LEU A 62 15.78 -4.85 -0.88
CA LEU A 62 16.94 -5.15 -0.03
C LEU A 62 16.77 -6.44 0.75
N LYS A 63 15.64 -6.58 1.44
CA LYS A 63 15.45 -7.67 2.40
C LYS A 63 13.98 -7.99 2.59
N ASP A 64 13.68 -9.29 2.70
CA ASP A 64 12.39 -9.81 3.13
C ASP A 64 12.22 -9.67 4.64
N LEU A 65 11.09 -9.10 5.07
CA LEU A 65 10.78 -8.90 6.49
C LEU A 65 10.09 -10.12 7.13
N GLY A 66 9.85 -11.20 6.36
CA GLY A 66 9.25 -12.43 6.87
C GLY A 66 7.80 -12.22 7.31
N SER A 67 7.09 -11.29 6.67
CA SER A 67 5.66 -11.08 6.88
C SER A 67 4.95 -10.79 5.57
N MET A 68 3.65 -11.07 5.54
CA MET A 68 2.80 -10.86 4.38
C MET A 68 1.45 -10.28 4.80
N LYS A 69 0.87 -9.51 3.89
CA LYS A 69 -0.51 -9.04 3.96
C LYS A 69 -1.31 -9.76 2.90
N ILE A 70 -2.49 -10.23 3.27
CA ILE A 70 -3.42 -10.88 2.34
C ILE A 70 -4.80 -10.23 2.41
N ALA A 71 -5.45 -10.18 1.26
CA ALA A 71 -6.85 -9.85 1.09
C ALA A 71 -7.53 -10.97 0.30
N LEU A 72 -8.57 -11.56 0.88
CA LEU A 72 -9.35 -12.67 0.32
C LEU A 72 -10.84 -12.45 0.56
N MET A 73 -11.69 -12.92 -0.35
CA MET A 73 -13.13 -12.98 -0.13
C MET A 73 -13.53 -14.26 0.61
N THR A 74 -14.46 -14.14 1.55
CA THR A 74 -15.06 -15.28 2.26
C THR A 74 -16.55 -15.05 2.51
N SER A 75 -17.35 -16.09 2.34
CA SER A 75 -18.76 -16.13 2.76
C SER A 75 -18.95 -16.80 4.12
N SER A 76 -17.85 -17.19 4.79
CA SER A 76 -17.92 -17.86 6.09
C SER A 76 -18.52 -16.93 7.14
N THR A 77 -19.50 -17.46 7.89
CA THR A 77 -20.11 -16.78 9.03
C THR A 77 -19.25 -16.90 10.29
N ASP A 78 -18.48 -17.98 10.42
CA ASP A 78 -17.54 -18.17 11.52
C ASP A 78 -16.13 -17.72 11.13
N LYS A 79 -15.78 -16.53 11.62
CA LYS A 79 -14.51 -15.86 11.37
C LYS A 79 -13.37 -16.45 12.20
N THR A 80 -13.66 -17.01 13.37
CA THR A 80 -12.65 -17.51 14.31
C THR A 80 -11.99 -18.80 13.81
N ILE A 81 -12.76 -19.59 13.06
CA ILE A 81 -12.27 -20.80 12.41
C ILE A 81 -11.24 -20.48 11.33
N ILE A 82 -11.42 -19.37 10.60
CA ILE A 82 -10.49 -18.96 9.54
C ILE A 82 -9.11 -18.64 10.12
N ASP A 83 -9.04 -17.76 11.13
CA ASP A 83 -7.76 -17.41 11.78
C ASP A 83 -7.06 -18.65 12.35
N SER A 84 -7.84 -19.54 12.96
CA SER A 84 -7.33 -20.80 13.51
C SER A 84 -6.79 -21.73 12.43
N ALA A 85 -7.42 -21.76 11.25
CA ALA A 85 -6.96 -22.56 10.11
C ALA A 85 -5.68 -21.98 9.51
N VAL A 86 -5.62 -20.67 9.30
CA VAL A 86 -4.42 -19.98 8.78
C VAL A 86 -3.24 -20.15 9.75
N LEU A 87 -3.46 -20.01 11.06
CA LEU A 87 -2.41 -20.17 12.07
C LEU A 87 -1.83 -21.59 12.12
N LYS A 88 -2.62 -22.61 11.75
CA LYS A 88 -2.18 -24.02 11.70
C LYS A 88 -1.33 -24.34 10.47
N ILE A 89 -1.26 -23.46 9.47
CA ILE A 89 -0.43 -23.68 8.28
C ILE A 89 1.04 -23.68 8.71
N ASP A 90 1.75 -24.75 8.38
CA ASP A 90 3.18 -24.80 8.69
C ASP A 90 3.94 -23.67 7.98
N GLY A 91 4.81 -23.02 8.73
CA GLY A 91 5.49 -21.79 8.35
C GLY A 91 4.86 -20.50 8.88
N VAL A 92 3.61 -20.53 9.37
CA VAL A 92 2.96 -19.38 10.01
C VAL A 92 3.35 -19.31 11.50
N SER A 93 3.69 -18.10 11.97
CA SER A 93 4.05 -17.82 13.37
C SER A 93 2.95 -17.05 14.09
N LYS A 94 2.37 -16.04 13.43
CA LYS A 94 1.30 -15.21 13.98
C LYS A 94 0.37 -14.75 12.86
N VAL A 95 -0.92 -14.63 13.18
CA VAL A 95 -1.94 -14.05 12.31
C VAL A 95 -2.62 -12.92 13.08
N THR A 96 -2.83 -11.78 12.44
CA THR A 96 -3.67 -10.69 12.94
C THR A 96 -4.60 -10.29 11.81
N SER A 97 -5.90 -10.46 11.98
CA SER A 97 -6.87 -10.27 10.90
C SER A 97 -7.99 -9.32 11.28
N GLN A 98 -8.66 -8.83 10.24
CA GLN A 98 -9.90 -8.07 10.32
C GLN A 98 -10.83 -8.52 9.20
N PHE A 99 -12.13 -8.45 9.45
CA PHE A 99 -13.16 -8.78 8.47
C PHE A 99 -13.98 -7.54 8.16
N LYS A 100 -14.00 -7.12 6.90
CA LYS A 100 -14.81 -6.00 6.44
C LYS A 100 -15.90 -6.51 5.50
N LYS A 101 -17.12 -6.01 5.61
CA LYS A 101 -18.17 -6.32 4.63
C LYS A 101 -17.73 -5.79 3.27
N SER A 102 -17.84 -6.61 2.22
CA SER A 102 -17.55 -6.18 0.84
C SER A 102 -18.56 -5.11 0.37
N ASN A 103 -19.83 -5.28 0.75
CA ASN A 103 -20.89 -4.29 0.60
C ASN A 103 -21.90 -4.47 1.77
N LEU A 104 -22.68 -3.44 2.10
CA LEU A 104 -23.68 -3.48 3.18
C LEU A 104 -24.69 -4.63 3.01
N ASP A 105 -25.07 -4.89 1.75
CA ASP A 105 -26.06 -5.89 1.35
C ASP A 105 -25.44 -7.24 0.93
N ALA A 106 -24.10 -7.32 0.85
CA ALA A 106 -23.43 -8.56 0.51
C ALA A 106 -23.28 -9.48 1.73
N ASN A 107 -23.42 -10.78 1.51
CA ASN A 107 -23.06 -11.81 2.50
C ASN A 107 -21.55 -12.05 2.56
N ASP A 108 -20.79 -11.48 1.62
CA ASP A 108 -19.36 -11.70 1.49
C ASP A 108 -18.55 -10.70 2.32
N TRP A 109 -17.52 -11.23 2.94
CA TRP A 109 -16.56 -10.52 3.76
C TRP A 109 -15.20 -10.51 3.08
N VAL A 110 -14.54 -9.36 3.14
CA VAL A 110 -13.12 -9.24 2.85
C VAL A 110 -12.37 -9.61 4.13
N TYR A 111 -11.65 -10.73 4.08
CA TYR A 111 -10.66 -11.13 5.06
C TYR A 111 -9.34 -10.42 4.76
N LEU A 112 -8.93 -9.53 5.66
CA LEU A 112 -7.65 -8.83 5.59
C LEU A 112 -6.77 -9.32 6.73
N ALA A 113 -5.60 -9.88 6.42
CA ALA A 113 -4.72 -10.41 7.46
C ALA A 113 -3.26 -10.04 7.26
N ASP A 114 -2.63 -9.72 8.39
CA ASP A 114 -1.20 -9.59 8.57
C ASP A 114 -0.66 -10.89 9.15
N ILE A 115 0.21 -11.55 8.40
CA ILE A 115 0.74 -12.88 8.72
C ILE A 115 2.25 -12.75 8.90
N VAL A 116 2.73 -13.16 10.08
CA VAL A 116 4.17 -13.28 10.36
C VAL A 116 4.59 -14.70 10.11
N LEU A 117 5.65 -14.88 9.33
CA LEU A 117 6.19 -16.17 8.95
C LEU A 117 7.34 -16.57 9.89
N LYS A 118 7.52 -17.88 10.06
CA LYS A 118 8.73 -18.44 10.67
C LYS A 118 9.94 -18.12 9.78
N LYS A 119 11.14 -18.11 10.36
CA LYS A 119 12.38 -17.85 9.64
C LYS A 119 12.57 -18.88 8.50
N ASN A 120 12.99 -18.41 7.33
CA ASN A 120 13.24 -19.21 6.12
C ASN A 120 11.99 -19.89 5.52
N THR A 121 10.78 -19.54 5.96
CA THR A 121 9.55 -20.01 5.32
C THR A 121 9.38 -19.37 3.94
N ASP A 122 9.00 -20.17 2.94
CA ASP A 122 8.57 -19.65 1.64
C ASP A 122 7.17 -19.01 1.73
N ALA A 123 7.11 -17.69 1.55
CA ALA A 123 5.87 -16.93 1.57
C ALA A 123 4.90 -17.38 0.46
N SER A 124 5.41 -17.82 -0.69
CA SER A 124 4.60 -18.27 -1.83
C SER A 124 3.84 -19.54 -1.50
N GLY A 125 4.55 -20.54 -0.97
CA GLY A 125 3.94 -21.79 -0.51
C GLY A 125 2.91 -21.58 0.60
N VAL A 126 3.15 -20.64 1.53
CA VAL A 126 2.15 -20.29 2.56
C VAL A 126 0.93 -19.60 1.94
N ALA A 127 1.12 -18.65 1.04
CA ALA A 127 0.03 -17.95 0.37
C ALA A 127 -0.90 -18.91 -0.38
N VAL A 128 -0.33 -19.86 -1.15
CA VAL A 128 -1.08 -20.89 -1.87
C VAL A 128 -1.89 -21.75 -0.90
N LYS A 129 -1.27 -22.26 0.18
CA LYS A 129 -1.98 -23.06 1.20
C LYS A 129 -3.14 -22.31 1.86
N ILE A 130 -3.04 -20.98 1.99
CA ILE A 130 -4.12 -20.17 2.54
C ILE A 130 -5.29 -20.10 1.56
N ILE A 131 -5.02 -19.84 0.27
CA ILE A 131 -6.06 -19.80 -0.77
C ILE A 131 -6.79 -21.14 -0.88
N ASP A 132 -6.06 -22.24 -0.74
CA ASP A 132 -6.60 -23.60 -0.82
C ASP A 132 -7.47 -23.99 0.39
N LEU A 133 -7.57 -23.14 1.41
CA LEU A 133 -8.52 -23.38 2.50
C LEU A 133 -9.95 -23.22 1.98
N ASN A 134 -10.82 -24.13 2.41
CA ASN A 134 -12.24 -24.19 2.01
C ASN A 134 -13.12 -23.03 2.54
N TYR A 135 -12.52 -21.98 3.08
CA TYR A 135 -13.20 -20.79 3.59
C TYR A 135 -13.21 -19.65 2.58
N PHE A 136 -12.35 -19.69 1.56
CA PHE A 136 -12.16 -18.58 0.63
C PHE A 136 -12.75 -18.90 -0.74
N ASP A 137 -13.28 -17.87 -1.39
CA ASP A 137 -13.64 -17.96 -2.80
C ASP A 137 -12.38 -17.71 -3.64
N SER A 138 -11.79 -18.78 -4.15
CA SER A 138 -10.58 -18.71 -4.98
C SER A 138 -10.81 -18.02 -6.33
N THR A 139 -12.07 -17.79 -6.73
CA THR A 139 -12.44 -17.08 -7.97
C THR A 139 -12.61 -15.58 -7.77
N GLN A 140 -12.73 -15.12 -6.51
CA GLN A 140 -12.99 -13.73 -6.19
C GLN A 140 -11.87 -13.10 -5.37
N GLY A 141 -11.05 -12.29 -6.04
CA GLY A 141 -10.17 -11.31 -5.42
C GLY A 141 -9.15 -11.92 -4.46
N PHE A 142 -7.98 -12.26 -4.99
CA PHE A 142 -6.81 -12.61 -4.19
C PHE A 142 -5.72 -11.55 -4.39
N ASP A 143 -5.35 -10.86 -3.31
CA ASP A 143 -4.15 -10.04 -3.28
C ASP A 143 -3.28 -10.49 -2.09
N ALA A 144 -2.09 -10.99 -2.38
CA ALA A 144 -1.08 -11.29 -1.39
C ALA A 144 0.19 -10.52 -1.71
N ARG A 145 0.68 -9.78 -0.71
CA ARG A 145 1.90 -9.00 -0.80
C ARG A 145 2.76 -9.28 0.41
N LYS A 146 4.06 -9.41 0.21
CA LYS A 146 5.01 -9.55 1.31
C LYS A 146 5.59 -8.19 1.71
N GLN A 147 5.94 -8.06 2.97
CA GLN A 147 6.66 -6.88 3.44
C GLN A 147 8.15 -7.06 3.17
N ILE A 148 8.72 -6.07 2.49
CA ILE A 148 10.15 -5.98 2.24
C ILE A 148 10.67 -4.60 2.65
N THR A 149 11.98 -4.47 2.79
CA THR A 149 12.64 -3.16 2.81
C THR A 149 13.21 -2.85 1.43
N VAL A 150 13.08 -1.60 1.00
CA VAL A 150 13.67 -1.07 -0.24
C VAL A 150 14.63 0.07 0.07
N SER A 151 15.51 0.41 -0.87
CA SER A 151 16.38 1.58 -0.76
C SER A 151 15.56 2.88 -0.83
N ALA A 152 15.78 3.80 0.11
CA ALA A 152 15.22 5.13 0.02
C ALA A 152 16.00 5.95 -1.03
N PRO A 153 15.34 6.63 -1.97
CA PRO A 153 16.01 7.61 -2.83
C PRO A 153 16.46 8.82 -1.98
N ALA A 154 17.48 9.53 -2.44
CA ALA A 154 18.00 10.71 -1.74
C ALA A 154 16.93 11.82 -1.61
N TRP A 155 16.07 11.94 -2.62
CA TRP A 155 14.92 12.84 -2.62
C TRP A 155 13.83 12.29 -3.55
N VAL A 156 12.59 12.71 -3.31
CA VAL A 156 11.40 12.45 -4.13
C VAL A 156 10.58 13.71 -4.29
N ILE A 157 9.78 13.76 -5.36
CA ILE A 157 8.73 14.78 -5.51
C ILE A 157 7.43 14.23 -4.94
N LEU A 158 6.94 14.88 -3.89
CA LEU A 158 5.63 14.64 -3.31
C LEU A 158 4.59 15.46 -4.07
N LYS A 159 3.49 14.84 -4.46
CA LYS A 159 2.41 15.50 -5.20
C LYS A 159 1.12 15.49 -4.38
N ASN A 160 0.52 16.66 -4.17
CA ASN A 160 -0.82 16.78 -3.61
C ASN A 160 -1.76 17.31 -4.69
N THR A 161 -2.60 16.43 -5.24
CA THR A 161 -3.52 16.77 -6.34
C THR A 161 -4.66 17.69 -5.90
N ASP A 162 -5.07 17.62 -4.64
CA ASP A 162 -6.20 18.39 -4.12
C ASP A 162 -5.84 19.88 -3.98
N LEU A 163 -4.59 20.15 -3.60
CA LEU A 163 -4.04 21.49 -3.44
C LEU A 163 -3.23 21.96 -4.64
N ASN A 164 -2.94 21.06 -5.59
CA ASN A 164 -2.06 21.29 -6.74
C ASN A 164 -0.67 21.81 -6.31
N ILE A 165 -0.07 21.15 -5.32
CA ILE A 165 1.25 21.49 -4.76
C ILE A 165 2.20 20.32 -4.92
N ASP A 166 3.38 20.62 -5.47
CA ASP A 166 4.52 19.72 -5.52
C ASP A 166 5.59 20.12 -4.50
N ARG A 167 6.20 19.13 -3.84
CA ARG A 167 7.20 19.35 -2.80
C ARG A 167 8.35 18.37 -2.91
N ASN A 168 9.59 18.88 -2.96
CA ASN A 168 10.77 18.05 -2.77
C ASN A 168 10.87 17.57 -1.32
N PHE A 169 11.09 16.26 -1.15
CA PHE A 169 11.19 15.63 0.15
C PHE A 169 12.36 14.65 0.18
N SER A 170 13.12 14.68 1.26
CA SER A 170 14.21 13.74 1.51
C SER A 170 13.88 12.88 2.71
N PHE A 171 14.01 11.57 2.55
CA PHE A 171 13.87 10.64 3.66
C PHE A 171 15.05 10.78 4.63
N THR A 172 14.76 10.67 5.92
CA THR A 172 15.79 10.64 6.97
C THR A 172 16.45 9.28 7.08
N THR A 173 15.77 8.22 6.62
CA THR A 173 16.27 6.84 6.61
C THR A 173 16.73 6.44 5.21
N THR A 174 17.72 5.53 5.16
CA THR A 174 18.23 4.97 3.89
C THR A 174 17.42 3.79 3.37
N THR A 175 16.47 3.28 4.16
CA THR A 175 15.59 2.18 3.80
C THR A 175 14.15 2.46 4.19
N LEU A 176 13.20 1.98 3.40
CA LEU A 176 11.77 2.13 3.64
C LEU A 176 11.06 0.77 3.59
N PRO A 177 10.05 0.53 4.44
CA PRO A 177 9.19 -0.65 4.33
C PRO A 177 8.20 -0.49 3.18
N THR A 178 8.00 -1.56 2.40
CA THR A 178 7.14 -1.59 1.21
C THR A 178 6.42 -2.92 1.09
N LEU A 179 5.19 -2.91 0.57
CA LEU A 179 4.45 -4.11 0.18
C LEU A 179 4.81 -4.52 -1.24
N ALA A 180 5.53 -5.63 -1.39
CA ALA A 180 5.97 -6.17 -2.66
C ALA A 180 5.16 -7.40 -3.07
N MET A 181 5.15 -7.71 -4.36
CA MET A 181 4.60 -8.96 -4.85
C MET A 181 5.36 -10.14 -4.22
N ILE A 182 4.66 -11.26 -3.96
CA ILE A 182 5.23 -12.43 -3.29
C ILE A 182 6.52 -12.93 -3.98
N GLY A 183 6.56 -12.86 -5.32
CA GLY A 183 7.70 -13.29 -6.11
C GLY A 183 8.92 -12.38 -6.05
N THR A 184 8.83 -11.15 -5.54
CA THR A 184 9.93 -10.18 -5.57
C THR A 184 11.11 -10.62 -4.71
N ALA A 185 12.32 -10.65 -5.26
CA ALA A 185 13.53 -11.11 -4.58
C ALA A 185 14.41 -9.93 -4.15
N ALA A 186 15.30 -10.16 -3.18
CA ALA A 186 16.33 -9.19 -2.86
C ALA A 186 17.24 -8.96 -4.08
N GLY A 187 17.55 -7.70 -4.37
CA GLY A 187 18.25 -7.25 -5.57
C GLY A 187 17.35 -6.87 -6.76
N ASP A 188 16.04 -7.19 -6.71
CA ASP A 188 15.12 -6.77 -7.76
C ASP A 188 14.98 -5.24 -7.80
N LYS A 189 14.94 -4.68 -9.02
CA LYS A 189 14.62 -3.27 -9.27
C LYS A 189 13.10 -3.14 -9.35
N LEU A 190 12.55 -2.16 -8.62
CA LEU A 190 11.12 -1.98 -8.45
C LEU A 190 10.71 -0.55 -8.79
N GLN A 191 9.54 -0.40 -9.38
CA GLN A 191 8.76 0.83 -9.30
C GLN A 191 7.85 0.74 -8.07
N VAL A 192 7.97 1.73 -7.19
CA VAL A 192 7.20 1.82 -5.95
C VAL A 192 6.39 3.10 -5.95
N ASP A 193 5.10 2.94 -5.69
CA ASP A 193 4.17 4.05 -5.52
C ASP A 193 3.59 4.02 -4.10
N GLY A 194 3.05 5.14 -3.67
CA GLY A 194 2.45 5.19 -2.36
C GLY A 194 1.91 6.54 -1.97
N THR A 195 1.51 6.59 -0.70
CA THR A 195 1.06 7.80 -0.03
C THR A 195 1.94 8.08 1.17
N ILE A 196 2.18 9.36 1.41
CA ILE A 196 2.89 9.85 2.59
C ILE A 196 2.09 11.00 3.20
N THR A 197 1.89 10.92 4.50
CA THR A 197 1.25 11.98 5.28
C THR A 197 2.35 12.71 6.04
N VAL A 198 2.54 14.00 5.77
CA VAL A 198 3.61 14.79 6.40
C VAL A 198 3.09 16.04 7.10
N GLN A 199 3.72 16.39 8.21
CA GLN A 199 3.56 17.67 8.91
C GLN A 199 4.94 18.34 9.01
N GLY A 200 5.16 19.41 8.25
CA GLY A 200 6.51 19.94 8.06
C GLY A 200 7.42 18.85 7.46
N ALA A 201 8.55 18.54 8.08
CA ALA A 201 9.45 17.45 7.65
C ALA A 201 9.12 16.09 8.28
N ALA A 202 8.21 16.03 9.26
CA ALA A 202 7.87 14.80 9.95
C ALA A 202 6.93 13.93 9.10
N ILE A 203 7.23 12.62 9.06
CA ILE A 203 6.37 11.61 8.44
C ILE A 203 5.42 11.09 9.52
N ASN A 204 4.12 11.30 9.32
CA ASN A 204 3.08 10.78 10.21
C ASN A 204 2.63 9.39 9.74
N ALA A 205 2.50 9.19 8.43
CA ALA A 205 2.21 7.90 7.83
C ALA A 205 2.92 7.74 6.49
N LEU A 206 3.25 6.51 6.15
CA LEU A 206 3.85 6.12 4.88
C LEU A 206 3.28 4.77 4.47
N SER A 207 2.73 4.68 3.27
CA SER A 207 2.24 3.43 2.69
C SER A 207 2.82 3.30 1.30
N LEU A 208 3.74 2.35 1.13
CA LEU A 208 4.41 2.06 -0.13
C LEU A 208 4.05 0.68 -0.63
N TYR A 209 3.83 0.55 -1.93
CA TYR A 209 3.59 -0.74 -2.57
C TYR A 209 4.29 -0.81 -3.94
N GLU A 210 4.74 -2.00 -4.29
CA GLU A 210 5.26 -2.31 -5.61
C GLU A 210 4.15 -2.22 -6.65
N THR A 211 4.38 -1.43 -7.69
CA THR A 211 3.53 -1.40 -8.89
C THR A 211 4.10 -2.25 -10.00
N ILE A 212 5.42 -2.24 -10.20
CA ILE A 212 6.11 -3.00 -11.25
C ILE A 212 7.43 -3.55 -10.71
N ASN A 213 7.72 -4.82 -11.01
CA ASN A 213 9.06 -5.39 -10.89
C ASN A 213 9.82 -5.17 -12.21
N LEU A 214 10.70 -4.16 -12.25
CA LEU A 214 11.46 -3.77 -13.43
C LEU A 214 12.50 -4.82 -13.85
N THR A 215 12.96 -5.65 -12.90
CA THR A 215 13.86 -6.78 -13.22
C THR A 215 13.13 -7.86 -14.01
N LYS A 216 11.88 -8.17 -13.65
CA LYS A 216 11.09 -9.25 -14.27
C LYS A 216 10.29 -8.80 -15.47
N ASN A 217 9.86 -7.54 -15.47
CA ASN A 217 9.11 -6.90 -16.54
C ASN A 217 9.81 -5.59 -16.91
N PRO A 218 10.98 -5.64 -17.59
CA PRO A 218 11.60 -4.44 -18.07
C PRO A 218 10.61 -3.75 -19.01
N ILE A 219 10.30 -2.47 -18.76
CA ILE A 219 9.59 -1.66 -19.74
C ILE A 219 10.50 -1.66 -20.97
N LYS A 220 10.12 -2.45 -21.99
CA LYS A 220 10.74 -2.34 -23.30
C LYS A 220 10.38 -0.94 -23.75
N ASP A 221 11.33 -0.03 -23.73
CA ASP A 221 11.28 1.17 -24.53
C ASP A 221 10.96 0.72 -25.96
N LEU A 222 9.68 0.79 -26.33
CA LEU A 222 9.23 0.85 -27.71
C LEU A 222 9.65 2.22 -28.21
N ASN A 223 10.96 2.40 -28.36
CA ASN A 223 11.49 3.30 -29.36
C ASN A 223 11.24 2.60 -30.70
N ILE A 224 9.97 2.58 -31.15
CA ILE A 224 9.70 2.46 -32.57
C ILE A 224 10.15 3.81 -33.11
N PRO A 225 11.27 3.90 -33.85
CA PRO A 225 11.45 5.06 -34.71
C PRO A 225 10.21 5.09 -35.60
N ILE A 226 9.34 6.07 -35.38
CA ILE A 226 8.37 6.45 -36.41
C ILE A 226 9.25 6.86 -37.58
N ASP A 227 9.33 6.00 -38.59
CA ASP A 227 9.95 6.35 -39.84
C ASP A 227 9.16 7.53 -40.40
N ALA A 228 9.71 8.73 -40.26
CA ALA A 228 9.13 9.96 -40.77
C ALA A 228 8.94 9.93 -42.31
N ASN A 229 9.51 8.94 -43.00
CA ASN A 229 9.31 8.73 -44.43
C ASN A 229 8.06 7.91 -44.76
N ALA A 230 7.42 7.24 -43.79
CA ALA A 230 6.19 6.48 -44.02
C ALA A 230 4.92 7.33 -44.15
N LEU A 231 5.02 8.67 -44.01
CA LEU A 231 3.93 9.63 -44.21
C LEU A 231 4.11 10.50 -45.47
N ALA A 232 5.10 10.22 -46.31
CA ALA A 232 5.38 11.03 -47.51
C ALA A 232 4.84 10.45 -48.83
N ASP A 233 4.26 9.25 -48.84
CA ASP A 233 3.89 8.55 -50.10
C ASP A 233 2.38 8.33 -50.31
N THR A 234 1.57 9.37 -50.04
CA THR A 234 0.17 9.42 -50.52
C THR A 234 -0.20 10.76 -51.15
N ASN A 235 0.77 11.45 -51.78
CA ASN A 235 0.46 12.46 -52.79
C ASN A 235 0.70 11.88 -54.18
N ALA A 236 -0.07 10.84 -54.52
CA ALA A 236 -0.27 10.50 -55.92
C ALA A 236 -1.04 11.67 -56.58
N PRO A 237 -0.51 12.30 -57.64
CA PRO A 237 -1.24 13.33 -58.36
C PRO A 237 -2.47 12.71 -59.03
N ILE A 238 -3.63 13.29 -58.74
CA ILE A 238 -4.87 13.04 -59.49
C ILE A 238 -4.62 13.60 -60.89
N ASP A 239 -4.46 12.69 -61.85
CA ASP A 239 -4.35 13.02 -63.27
C ASP A 239 -5.67 13.58 -63.77
N ALA A 240 -5.77 14.90 -63.78
CA ALA A 240 -6.84 15.62 -64.46
C ALA A 240 -6.44 15.79 -65.93
N ASN A 241 -6.57 14.71 -66.71
CA ASN A 241 -6.80 14.75 -68.16
C ASN A 241 -6.99 13.35 -68.75
N SER A 242 -8.25 12.93 -68.92
CA SER A 242 -8.65 11.94 -69.92
C SER A 242 -10.16 12.07 -70.17
N ALA A 243 -10.47 12.76 -71.27
CA ALA A 243 -11.69 12.74 -72.11
C ALA A 243 -13.07 12.51 -71.48
#